data_AF-A0A821Q8W2-F1
#
_entry.id   AF-A0A821Q8W2-F1
#
_cell.length_a   1.000
_cell.length_b   1.000
_cell.length_c   1.000
_cell.angle_alpha   90.00
_cell.angle_beta   90.00
_cell.angle_gamma   90.00
#
_symmetry.space_group_name_H-M   'P 1'
#
loop_
_entity.id
_entity.type
_entity.pdbx_description
1 polymer ?
#
loop_
_entity_poly.entity_id
_entity_poly.type
_entity_poly.pdbx_seq_one_letter_code
_entity_poly.pdbx_strand_id
1 'polypeptide(L)' 'MLADATKTIWISVEYRLSPEYKFPIWLDDACEATRQILANKNDYGADETTKIGVAGDSAGAVISASICHEIKNLDF' A
#
# COMPACT_ATOMS: atom_id res chain seq x y z
N MET A 1 4.91 -2.85 -16.52
CA MET A 1 5.99 -1.83 -16.44
C MET A 1 6.69 -1.85 -15.08
N LEU A 2 6.07 -1.42 -13.97
CA LEU A 2 6.77 -1.42 -12.66
C LEU A 2 7.01 -2.84 -12.12
N ALA A 3 6.00 -3.71 -12.11
CA ALA A 3 6.15 -5.11 -11.72
C ALA A 3 7.24 -5.83 -12.54
N ASP A 4 7.22 -5.67 -13.86
CA ASP A 4 8.21 -6.31 -14.73
C ASP A 4 9.63 -5.79 -14.51
N ALA A 5 9.79 -4.49 -14.25
CA ALA A 5 11.08 -3.84 -14.05
C ALA A 5 11.70 -4.16 -12.68
N THR A 6 10.85 -4.26 -11.65
CA THR A 6 11.28 -4.50 -10.26
C THR A 6 11.28 -5.98 -9.86
N LYS A 7 10.67 -6.85 -10.68
CA LYS A 7 10.47 -8.28 -10.39
C LYS A 7 9.76 -8.52 -9.06
N THR A 8 8.85 -7.62 -8.71
CA THR A 8 8.03 -7.70 -7.50
C THR A 8 6.55 -7.80 -7.86
N ILE A 9 5.76 -8.24 -6.88
CA ILE A 9 4.30 -8.15 -6.94
C ILE A 9 3.91 -6.70 -6.66
N TRP A 10 3.03 -6.14 -7.49
CA TRP A 10 2.47 -4.81 -7.30
C TRP A 10 0.97 -4.91 -7.05
N ILE A 11 0.51 -4.34 -5.96
CA ILE A 11 -0.90 -4.27 -5.58
C ILE A 11 -1.32 -2.81 -5.65
N SER A 12 -2.19 -2.49 -6.60
CA SER A 12 -2.77 -1.15 -6.73
C SER A 12 -3.97 -1.04 -5.80
N VAL A 13 -3.99 -0.03 -4.93
CA VAL A 13 -5.10 0.19 -4.01
C VAL A 13 -6.04 1.25 -4.58
N GLU A 14 -7.25 0.85 -4.93
CA GLU A 14 -8.33 1.76 -5.33
C GLU A 14 -8.98 2.42 -4.11
N TYR A 15 -8.25 3.32 -3.45
CA TYR A 15 -8.80 4.10 -2.33
C TYR A 15 -9.85 5.10 -2.83
N ARG A 16 -10.82 5.41 -1.97
CA ARG A 16 -11.90 6.33 -2.31
C ARG A 16 -11.40 7.77 -2.50
N LEU A 17 -11.89 8.48 -3.51
CA LEU A 17 -11.36 9.79 -3.93
C LEU A 17 -12.16 10.97 -3.37
N SER A 18 -11.47 12.11 -3.26
CA SER A 18 -12.10 13.42 -3.06
C SER A 18 -12.64 13.98 -4.38
N PRO A 19 -13.70 14.82 -4.35
CA PRO A 19 -14.32 15.45 -3.17
C PRO A 19 -15.37 14.61 -2.42
N GLU A 20 -15.83 13.50 -2.98
CA GLU A 20 -16.89 12.65 -2.43
C GLU A 20 -16.49 12.07 -1.07
N TYR A 21 -15.24 11.64 -0.96
CA TYR A 21 -14.64 11.10 0.25
C TYR A 21 -13.44 11.97 0.67
N LYS A 22 -13.70 12.88 1.62
CA LYS A 22 -12.71 13.81 2.15
C LYS A 22 -11.75 13.11 3.11
N PHE A 23 -10.64 13.78 3.42
CA PHE A 23 -9.72 13.33 4.47
C PHE A 23 -10.48 13.00 5.78
N PRO A 24 -10.16 11.89 6.46
CA PRO A 24 -9.04 10.96 6.20
C PRO A 24 -9.35 9.73 5.33
N ILE A 25 -10.52 9.65 4.67
CA ILE A 25 -11.03 8.38 4.10
C ILE A 25 -10.06 7.69 3.13
N TRP A 26 -9.47 8.43 2.18
CA TRP A 26 -8.51 7.87 1.23
C TRP A 26 -7.25 7.30 1.92
N LEU A 27 -6.83 7.89 3.04
CA LEU A 27 -5.70 7.41 3.82
C LEU A 27 -6.08 6.17 4.61
N ASP A 28 -7.25 6.18 5.25
CA ASP A 28 -7.77 5.03 6.00
C ASP A 28 -7.89 3.79 5.10
N ASP A 29 -8.41 3.96 3.87
CA ASP A 29 -8.51 2.88 2.88
C ASP A 29 -7.13 2.30 2.53
N ALA A 30 -6.14 3.17 2.30
CA ALA A 30 -4.80 2.73 1.94
C ALA A 30 -4.07 2.06 3.11
N CYS A 31 -4.22 2.57 4.33
CA CYS A 31 -3.71 1.96 5.54
C CYS A 31 -4.36 0.60 5.81
N GLU A 32 -5.68 0.50 5.66
CA GLU A 32 -6.40 -0.76 5.87
C GLU A 32 -5.99 -1.82 4.84
N ALA A 33 -5.93 -1.46 3.55
CA ALA A 33 -5.42 -2.35 2.51
C ALA A 33 -4.01 -2.84 2.84
N THR A 34 -3.12 -1.94 3.28
CA THR A 34 -1.74 -2.31 3.66
C THR A 34 -1.71 -3.30 4.82
N ARG A 35 -2.53 -3.11 5.86
CA ARG A 35 -2.62 -4.05 7.00
C ARG A 35 -3.13 -5.42 6.56
N GLN A 36 -4.13 -5.46 5.68
CA GLN A 36 -4.67 -6.73 5.17
C GLN A 36 -3.64 -7.49 4.32
N ILE A 37 -2.87 -6.78 3.49
CA ILE A 37 -1.80 -7.40 2.70
C ILE A 37 -0.68 -7.93 3.60
N LEU A 38 -0.27 -7.17 4.62
CA LEU A 38 0.74 -7.62 5.59
C LEU A 38 0.29 -8.88 6.35
N ALA A 39 -0.99 -8.96 6.72
CA ALA A 39 -1.54 -10.09 7.45
C ALA A 39 -1.79 -11.33 6.58
N ASN A 40 -2.07 -11.15 5.28
CA ASN A 40 -2.52 -12.21 4.38
C ASN A 40 -1.66 -12.32 3.11
N LYS A 41 -0.33 -12.28 3.24
CA LYS A 41 0.62 -12.25 2.09
C LYS A 41 0.36 -13.37 1.07
N ASN A 42 0.04 -14.57 1.55
CA ASN A 42 -0.21 -15.75 0.72
C ASN A 42 -1.39 -15.55 -0.24
N ASP A 43 -2.41 -14.77 0.14
CA ASP A 43 -3.58 -14.49 -0.71
C ASP A 43 -3.19 -13.64 -1.94
N TYR A 44 -2.06 -12.94 -1.86
CA TYR A 44 -1.52 -12.11 -2.93
C TYR A 44 -0.34 -12.74 -3.67
N GLY A 45 -0.07 -14.03 -3.44
CA GLY A 45 1.03 -14.76 -4.08
C GLY A 45 2.42 -14.46 -3.51
N ALA A 46 2.49 -13.83 -2.34
CA ALA A 46 3.72 -13.62 -1.57
C ALA A 46 3.81 -14.64 -0.44
N ASP A 47 5.02 -14.97 0.03
CA ASP A 47 5.21 -15.84 1.20
C ASP A 47 5.34 -15.03 2.50
N GLU A 48 5.35 -15.71 3.65
CA GLU A 48 5.49 -15.07 4.97
C GLU A 48 6.76 -14.21 5.11
N THR A 49 7.84 -14.63 4.45
CA THR A 49 9.14 -13.95 4.48
C THR A 49 9.25 -12.78 3.50
N THR A 50 8.28 -12.66 2.60
CA THR A 50 8.28 -11.63 1.56
C THR A 50 8.20 -10.25 2.18
N LYS A 51 9.15 -9.41 1.79
CA LYS A 51 9.23 -7.99 2.16
C LYS A 51 8.13 -7.18 1.47
N ILE A 52 7.58 -6.20 2.17
CA ILE A 52 6.47 -5.37 1.69
C ILE A 52 6.83 -3.90 1.89
N GLY A 53 6.78 -3.14 0.79
CA GLY A 53 6.90 -1.69 0.77
C GLY A 53 5.66 -1.02 0.19
N VAL A 54 5.60 0.29 0.33
CA VAL A 54 4.60 1.15 -0.30
C VAL A 54 5.27 2.17 -1.21
N ALA A 55 4.62 2.49 -2.31
CA ALA A 55 5.10 3.46 -3.28
C ALA A 55 3.93 4.20 -3.92
N GLY A 56 4.14 5.46 -4.27
CA GLY A 56 3.16 6.29 -4.95
C GLY A 56 3.78 7.61 -5.39
N ASP A 57 3.11 8.28 -6.33
CA ASP A 57 3.50 9.58 -6.87
C ASP A 57 2.48 10.66 -6.48
N SER A 58 2.91 11.93 -6.48
CA SER A 58 2.02 13.07 -6.18
C SER A 58 1.27 12.89 -4.84
N ALA A 59 -0.08 12.89 -4.83
CA ALA A 59 -0.88 12.60 -3.65
C ALA A 59 -0.62 11.19 -3.08
N GLY A 60 -0.32 10.21 -3.94
CA GLY A 60 0.07 8.86 -3.55
C GLY A 60 1.41 8.82 -2.79
N ALA A 61 2.31 9.78 -3.02
CA ALA A 61 3.55 9.88 -2.24
C ALA A 61 3.27 10.34 -0.79
N VAL A 62 2.30 11.23 -0.60
CA VAL A 62 1.84 11.63 0.75
C VAL A 62 1.20 10.44 1.45
N ILE A 63 0.31 9.71 0.77
CA ILE A 63 -0.29 8.48 1.30
C ILE A 63 0.79 7.47 1.71
N SER A 64 1.77 7.22 0.83
CA SER A 64 2.87 6.28 1.10
C SER A 64 3.69 6.70 2.31
N ALA A 65 4.03 7.99 2.44
CA ALA A 65 4.76 8.51 3.59
C ALA A 65 3.96 8.38 4.90
N SER A 66 2.65 8.67 4.86
CA SER A 66 1.75 8.49 6.00
C SER A 66 1.65 7.03 6.42
N ILE A 67 1.53 6.10 5.48
CA ILE A 67 1.53 4.66 5.76
C ILE A 67 2.84 4.23 6.46
N CYS A 68 4.01 4.66 5.95
CA CYS A 68 5.30 4.36 6.59
C CYS A 68 5.40 4.91 8.02
N HIS A 69 4.70 6.00 8.32
CA HIS A 69 4.63 6.57 9.67
C HIS A 69 3.70 5.75 10.59
N GLU A 70 2.56 5.31 10.08
CA GLU A 70 1.51 4.65 10.88
C GLU A 70 1.72 3.14 11.06
N ILE A 71 2.24 2.46 10.03
CA ILE A 71 2.31 1.00 9.96
C ILE A 71 3.75 0.53 10.13
N LYS A 72 3.96 -0.31 11.14
CA LYS A 72 5.26 -0.95 11.41
C LYS A 72 5.45 -2.19 10.54
N ASN A 73 6.70 -2.65 10.43
CA ASN A 73 7.09 -3.87 9.69
C ASN A 73 6.92 -3.80 8.17
N LEU A 74 6.87 -2.57 7.63
CA LEU A 74 7.17 -2.35 6.22
C LEU A 74 8.69 -2.39 6.03
N ASP A 75 9.14 -3.09 5.00
CA ASP A 75 10.54 -3.36 4.69
C ASP A 75 10.64 -3.53 3.16
N PHE A 76 11.45 -2.72 2.48
CA PHE A 76 11.63 -2.74 1.03
C PHE A 76 13.06 -2.37 0.67
#